data_AF-A0A411DL81-F1
#
_entry.id   AF-A0A411DL81-F1
#
_cell.length_a   1.000
_cell.length_b   1.000
_cell.length_c   1.000
_cell.angle_alpha   90.00
_cell.angle_beta   90.00
_cell.angle_gamma   90.00
#
_symmetry.space_group_name_H-M   'P 1'
#
loop_
_entity.id
_entity.type
_entity.pdbx_description
1 polymer ?
#
loop_
_entity_poly.entity_id
_entity_poly.type
_entity_poly.pdbx_seq_one_letter_code
_entity_poly.pdbx_strand_id
1 'polypeptide(L)'
;MFLTTSVHFLFLVFLGMLSLVLLLIIVVLIYSFYQYRESIRVFRWSEMINKKISEVIVYGEEELAADTNFSTASGNPSFRNLFLQKLAESEKKFSGAAQNKLKDLFHEYGLQEEALKKLNQKKEHIIAGGIQELTAMHVQEALPKISTFLTHPSAQVYQEAQYAMVNFKGFEGLHFLNSISTKISEWQQLRLLISVTHIPENSRDSIKSWMESSNESVVIFTLKLLRKFQILSLYPTVTDLSNHPSADVRVQAVQTLLSLENSSTIADLMEIYPHQPAEVQKEILKVMKKSKDQYSTDFLKDQLLENPDSGIKVYAAEALCALEKQEFLKEISQKETSSEELIQIIKYALQEKAC
;
A
#
# COMPACT_ATOMS: atom_id res chain seq x y z
N MET A 1 -1.25 -57.86 51.13
CA MET A 1 -0.66 -56.57 51.52
C MET A 1 0.00 -55.83 50.36
N PHE A 2 0.78 -56.50 49.48
CA PHE A 2 1.40 -55.86 48.29
C PHE A 2 0.42 -55.42 47.18
N LEU A 3 -0.68 -56.15 46.96
CA LEU A 3 -1.66 -55.80 45.91
C LEU A 3 -2.47 -54.53 46.27
N THR A 4 -2.85 -54.39 47.53
CA THR A 4 -3.61 -53.24 48.06
C THR A 4 -2.79 -51.95 48.02
N THR A 5 -1.48 -52.02 48.28
CA THR A 5 -0.58 -50.86 48.16
C THR A 5 -0.41 -50.41 46.71
N SER A 6 -0.41 -51.35 45.74
CA SER A 6 -0.33 -51.02 44.31
C SER A 6 -1.60 -50.34 43.79
N VAL A 7 -2.78 -50.80 44.20
CA VAL A 7 -4.06 -50.19 43.80
C VAL A 7 -4.22 -48.80 44.41
N HIS A 8 -3.83 -48.64 45.68
CA HIS A 8 -3.86 -47.34 46.36
C HIS A 8 -2.92 -46.31 45.69
N PHE A 9 -1.72 -46.74 45.26
CA PHE A 9 -0.81 -45.89 44.51
C PHE A 9 -1.39 -45.43 43.17
N LEU A 10 -1.96 -46.35 42.39
CA LEU A 10 -2.56 -46.03 41.10
C LEU A 10 -3.76 -45.08 41.25
N PHE A 11 -4.57 -45.24 42.30
CA PHE A 11 -5.66 -44.33 42.64
C PHE A 11 -5.17 -42.92 42.98
N LEU A 12 -4.08 -42.79 43.77
CA LEU A 12 -3.48 -41.49 44.09
C LEU A 12 -2.93 -40.79 42.84
N VAL A 13 -2.26 -41.53 41.95
CA VAL A 13 -1.77 -40.99 40.67
C VAL A 13 -2.92 -40.51 39.79
N PHE A 14 -4.00 -41.29 39.70
CA PHE A 14 -5.20 -40.89 38.95
C PHE A 14 -5.84 -39.63 39.53
N LEU A 15 -5.98 -39.53 40.86
CA LEU A 15 -6.52 -38.34 41.52
C LEU A 15 -5.64 -37.11 41.29
N GLY A 16 -4.31 -37.28 41.32
CA GLY A 16 -3.35 -36.23 40.99
C GLY A 16 -3.47 -35.74 39.54
N MET A 17 -3.58 -36.67 38.58
CA MET A 17 -3.79 -36.35 37.17
C MET A 17 -5.13 -35.63 36.95
N LEU A 18 -6.21 -36.08 37.60
CA LEU A 18 -7.53 -35.45 37.52
C LEU A 18 -7.50 -34.02 38.08
N SER A 19 -6.82 -33.82 39.22
CA SER A 19 -6.65 -32.49 39.82
C SER A 19 -5.84 -31.55 38.93
N LEU A 20 -4.77 -32.05 38.28
CA LEU A 20 -3.97 -31.27 37.32
C LEU A 20 -4.80 -30.84 36.11
N VAL A 21 -5.58 -31.77 35.52
CA VAL A 21 -6.46 -31.46 34.39
C VAL A 21 -7.51 -30.43 34.78
N LEU A 22 -8.12 -30.56 35.96
CA LEU A 22 -9.12 -29.61 36.45
C LEU A 22 -8.51 -28.22 36.70
N LEU A 23 -7.28 -28.16 37.21
CA LEU A 23 -6.53 -26.91 37.37
C LEU A 23 -6.24 -26.24 36.02
N LEU A 24 -5.82 -26.99 35.01
CA LEU A 24 -5.59 -26.46 33.65
C LEU A 24 -6.88 -25.90 33.04
N ILE A 25 -8.01 -26.61 33.19
CA ILE A 25 -9.32 -26.13 32.72
C ILE A 25 -9.68 -24.81 33.41
N ILE A 26 -9.51 -24.71 34.74
CA ILE A 26 -9.79 -23.48 35.48
C ILE A 26 -8.91 -22.32 34.98
N VAL A 27 -7.62 -22.55 34.76
CA VAL A 27 -6.70 -21.52 34.23
C VAL A 27 -7.14 -21.04 32.85
N VAL A 28 -7.50 -21.95 31.95
CA VAL A 28 -7.99 -21.60 30.61
C VAL A 28 -9.31 -20.84 30.67
N LEU A 29 -10.23 -21.22 31.55
CA LEU A 29 -11.50 -20.52 31.74
C LEU A 29 -11.30 -19.11 32.33
N ILE A 30 -10.39 -18.95 33.28
CA ILE A 30 -10.06 -17.63 33.85
C ILE A 30 -9.44 -16.74 32.77
N TYR A 31 -8.50 -17.28 31.99
CA TYR A 31 -7.86 -16.54 30.90
C TYR A 31 -8.85 -16.14 29.81
N SER A 32 -9.69 -17.07 29.35
CA SER A 32 -10.70 -16.79 28.32
C SER A 32 -11.76 -15.80 28.81
N PHE A 33 -12.15 -15.89 30.08
CA PHE A 33 -13.09 -14.94 30.67
C PHE A 33 -12.49 -13.54 30.84
N TYR A 34 -11.21 -13.45 31.22
CA TYR A 34 -10.48 -12.18 31.26
C TYR A 34 -10.42 -11.54 29.87
N GLN A 35 -10.01 -12.32 28.85
CA GLN A 35 -9.94 -11.88 27.46
C GLN A 35 -11.33 -11.49 26.91
N TYR A 36 -12.38 -12.24 27.26
CA TYR A 36 -13.75 -11.95 26.86
C TYR A 36 -14.25 -10.63 27.47
N ARG A 37 -14.01 -10.41 28.77
CA ARG A 37 -14.37 -9.14 29.42
C ARG A 37 -13.66 -7.94 28.83
N GLU A 38 -12.37 -8.08 28.51
CA GLU A 38 -11.60 -7.03 27.84
C GLU A 38 -12.17 -6.75 26.44
N SER A 39 -12.45 -7.81 25.68
CA SER A 39 -13.02 -7.70 24.32
C SER A 39 -14.39 -7.02 24.32
N ILE A 40 -15.29 -7.37 25.26
CA ILE A 40 -16.59 -6.69 25.39
C ILE A 40 -16.40 -5.22 25.74
N ARG A 41 -15.48 -4.90 26.65
CA ARG A 41 -15.22 -3.51 27.04
C ARG A 41 -14.72 -2.70 25.85
N VAL A 42 -13.74 -3.22 25.11
CA VAL A 42 -13.22 -2.59 23.89
C VAL A 42 -14.32 -2.44 22.85
N PHE A 43 -15.18 -3.45 22.66
CA PHE A 43 -16.32 -3.38 21.75
C PHE A 43 -17.29 -2.25 22.12
N ARG A 44 -17.74 -2.20 23.38
CA ARG A 44 -18.65 -1.15 23.87
C ARG A 44 -18.04 0.24 23.76
N TRP A 45 -16.77 0.38 24.12
CA TRP A 45 -16.05 1.65 23.97
C TRP A 45 -15.90 2.04 22.51
N SER A 46 -15.64 1.08 21.62
CA SER A 46 -15.56 1.33 20.18
C SER A 46 -16.90 1.80 19.63
N GLU A 47 -18.03 1.20 20.00
CA GLU A 47 -19.35 1.69 19.59
C GLU A 47 -19.60 3.11 20.08
N MET A 48 -19.27 3.39 21.34
CA MET A 48 -19.46 4.72 21.93
C MET A 48 -18.58 5.78 21.25
N ILE A 49 -17.30 5.46 20.95
CA ILE A 49 -16.39 6.33 20.20
C ILE A 49 -16.89 6.56 18.78
N ASN A 50 -17.25 5.50 18.06
CA ASN A 50 -17.72 5.61 16.68
C ASN A 50 -19.01 6.43 16.59
N LYS A 51 -19.92 6.25 17.57
CA LYS A 51 -21.13 7.07 17.69
C LYS A 51 -20.78 8.54 17.88
N LYS A 52 -19.90 8.86 18.83
CA LYS A 52 -19.47 10.25 19.08
C LYS A 52 -18.81 10.88 17.84
N ILE A 53 -17.93 10.15 17.16
CA ILE A 53 -17.31 10.59 15.90
C ILE A 53 -18.38 10.88 14.84
N SER A 54 -19.33 9.96 14.66
CA SER A 54 -20.42 10.13 13.68
C SER A 54 -21.31 11.33 14.01
N GLU A 55 -21.67 11.52 15.28
CA GLU A 55 -22.52 12.63 15.71
C GLU A 55 -21.82 13.98 15.47
N VAL A 56 -20.54 14.08 15.80
CA VAL A 56 -19.76 15.31 15.60
C VAL A 56 -19.55 15.64 14.12
N ILE A 57 -19.38 14.62 13.27
CA ILE A 57 -19.27 14.82 11.82
C ILE A 57 -20.62 15.29 11.21
N VAL A 58 -21.75 14.75 11.67
CA VAL A 58 -23.08 15.00 11.07
C VAL A 58 -23.72 16.29 11.57
N TYR A 59 -23.71 16.50 12.89
CA TYR A 59 -24.45 17.59 13.55
C TYR A 59 -23.54 18.74 14.00
N GLY A 60 -22.23 18.52 14.07
CA GLY A 60 -21.31 19.45 14.73
C GLY A 60 -21.46 19.42 16.26
N GLU A 61 -20.44 19.87 16.98
CA GLU A 61 -20.41 19.78 18.45
C GLU A 61 -21.41 20.70 19.16
N GLU A 62 -21.69 21.87 18.59
CA GLU A 62 -22.53 22.90 19.22
C GLU A 62 -23.98 22.45 19.42
N GLU A 63 -24.44 21.46 18.65
CA GLU A 63 -25.80 20.92 18.71
C GLU A 63 -25.92 19.68 19.61
N LEU A 64 -24.81 19.16 20.17
CA LEU A 64 -24.80 17.92 20.93
C LEU A 64 -24.93 18.14 22.44
N ALA A 65 -25.88 17.45 23.07
CA ALA A 65 -26.00 17.43 24.52
C ALA A 65 -24.78 16.77 25.19
N ALA A 66 -24.46 17.19 26.41
CA ALA A 66 -23.36 16.62 27.19
C ALA A 66 -23.56 15.12 27.45
N ASP A 67 -22.71 14.27 26.86
CA ASP A 67 -22.72 12.83 27.09
C ASP A 67 -21.91 12.48 28.36
N THR A 68 -22.63 12.33 29.47
CA THR A 68 -22.03 12.01 30.77
C THR A 68 -21.32 10.65 30.79
N ASN A 69 -21.78 9.68 29.97
CA ASN A 69 -21.13 8.37 29.88
C ASN A 69 -19.80 8.49 29.13
N PHE A 70 -19.77 9.28 28.05
CA PHE A 70 -18.54 9.54 27.30
C PHE A 70 -17.50 10.24 28.17
N SER A 71 -17.89 11.30 28.88
CA SER A 71 -17.00 12.05 29.79
C SER A 71 -16.48 11.20 30.94
N THR A 72 -17.27 10.25 31.44
CA THR A 72 -16.80 9.31 32.48
C THR A 72 -15.79 8.32 31.91
N ALA A 73 -16.04 7.79 30.72
CA ALA A 73 -15.12 6.87 30.06
C ALA A 73 -13.82 7.56 29.61
N SER A 74 -13.87 8.83 29.23
CA SER A 74 -12.72 9.62 28.78
C SER A 74 -11.67 9.87 29.87
N GLY A 75 -12.01 9.65 31.15
CA GLY A 75 -11.04 9.60 32.24
C GLY A 75 -10.18 8.33 32.28
N ASN A 76 -10.56 7.27 31.56
CA ASN A 76 -9.80 6.02 31.56
C ASN A 76 -8.67 6.04 30.51
N PRO A 77 -7.40 5.76 30.89
CA PRO A 77 -6.28 5.76 29.94
C PRO A 77 -6.42 4.78 28.76
N SER A 78 -7.03 3.61 29.00
CA SER A 78 -7.27 2.61 27.94
C SER A 78 -8.35 3.06 26.97
N PHE A 79 -9.38 3.76 27.48
CA PHE A 79 -10.39 4.38 26.63
C PHE A 79 -9.79 5.48 25.75
N ARG A 80 -9.02 6.40 26.36
CA ARG A 80 -8.32 7.47 25.63
C ARG A 80 -7.39 6.92 24.55
N ASN A 81 -6.68 5.84 24.85
CA ASN A 81 -5.83 5.15 23.88
C ASN A 81 -6.63 4.58 22.70
N LEU A 82 -7.76 3.92 22.97
CA LEU A 82 -8.66 3.43 21.92
C LEU A 82 -9.28 4.58 21.12
N PHE A 83 -9.63 5.68 21.80
CA PHE A 83 -10.19 6.87 21.16
C PHE A 83 -9.20 7.50 20.18
N LEU A 84 -7.95 7.67 20.59
CA LEU A 84 -6.85 8.10 19.72
C LEU A 84 -6.72 7.23 18.45
N GLN A 85 -6.66 5.91 18.63
CA GLN A 85 -6.56 4.97 17.51
C GLN A 85 -7.75 5.12 16.55
N LYS A 86 -8.97 5.21 17.09
CA LYS A 86 -10.19 5.35 16.28
C LYS A 86 -10.29 6.70 15.57
N LEU A 87 -9.83 7.78 16.20
CA LEU A 87 -9.72 9.08 15.54
C LEU A 87 -8.72 9.01 14.39
N ALA A 88 -7.53 8.45 14.59
CA ALA A 88 -6.51 8.32 13.54
C ALA A 88 -6.95 7.39 12.40
N GLU A 89 -7.71 6.33 12.69
CA GLU A 89 -8.33 5.46 11.68
C GLU A 89 -9.45 6.18 10.90
N SER A 90 -10.20 7.05 11.57
CA SER A 90 -11.31 7.79 10.97
C SER A 90 -10.81 8.94 10.10
N GLU A 91 -9.76 9.63 10.54
CA GLU A 91 -9.15 10.76 9.82
C GLU A 91 -8.79 10.38 8.38
N LYS A 92 -8.26 9.18 8.16
CA LYS A 92 -7.95 8.65 6.81
C LYS A 92 -9.16 8.46 5.89
N LYS A 93 -10.37 8.40 6.44
CA LYS A 93 -11.62 8.14 5.71
C LYS A 93 -12.41 9.41 5.40
N PHE A 94 -12.06 10.52 6.04
CA PHE A 94 -12.78 11.79 5.92
C PHE A 94 -11.86 12.89 5.38
N SER A 95 -12.43 13.90 4.72
CA SER A 95 -11.69 15.04 4.19
C SER A 95 -12.47 16.35 4.41
N GLY A 96 -11.79 17.49 4.32
CA GLY A 96 -12.42 18.80 4.45
C GLY A 96 -12.99 19.06 5.84
N ALA A 97 -14.22 19.57 5.92
CA ALA A 97 -14.84 19.97 7.18
C ALA A 97 -14.95 18.82 8.20
N ALA A 98 -15.25 17.61 7.76
CA ALA A 98 -15.33 16.43 8.63
C ALA A 98 -13.97 16.09 9.26
N GLN A 99 -12.87 16.25 8.51
CA GLN A 99 -11.51 16.05 9.01
C GLN A 99 -11.14 17.08 10.09
N ASN A 100 -11.55 18.34 9.91
CA ASN A 100 -11.34 19.38 10.91
C ASN A 100 -12.09 19.08 12.22
N LYS A 101 -13.33 18.59 12.13
CA LYS A 101 -14.10 18.18 13.32
C LYS A 101 -13.43 17.04 14.12
N LEU A 102 -12.72 16.14 13.45
CA LEU A 102 -11.92 15.12 14.16
C LEU A 102 -10.71 15.72 14.88
N LYS A 103 -10.09 16.76 14.32
CA LYS A 103 -9.01 17.50 14.97
C LYS A 103 -9.52 18.29 16.18
N ASP A 104 -10.69 18.89 16.07
CA ASP A 104 -11.35 19.59 17.19
C ASP A 104 -11.56 18.62 18.36
N LEU A 105 -12.13 17.43 18.12
CA LEU A 105 -12.26 16.37 19.14
C LEU A 105 -10.90 15.95 19.74
N PHE A 106 -9.88 15.82 18.91
CA PHE A 106 -8.55 15.46 19.38
C PHE A 106 -7.98 16.50 20.36
N HIS A 107 -8.18 17.79 20.08
CA HIS A 107 -7.77 18.89 20.95
C HIS A 107 -8.66 19.05 22.19
N GLU A 108 -9.98 18.98 22.04
CA GLU A 108 -10.96 19.11 23.14
C GLU A 108 -10.68 18.11 24.26
N TYR A 109 -10.45 16.84 23.88
CA TYR A 109 -10.18 15.79 24.84
C TYR A 109 -8.72 15.77 25.31
N GLY A 110 -7.87 16.69 24.84
CA GLY A 110 -6.46 16.80 25.23
C GLY A 110 -5.60 15.61 24.82
N LEU A 111 -5.99 14.88 23.76
CA LEU A 111 -5.39 13.59 23.38
C LEU A 111 -3.97 13.71 22.80
N GLN A 112 -3.55 14.93 22.46
CA GLN A 112 -2.21 15.25 21.99
C GLN A 112 -1.13 14.81 22.98
N GLU A 113 -1.33 15.07 24.27
CA GLU A 113 -0.36 14.73 25.30
C GLU A 113 -0.21 13.21 25.47
N GLU A 114 -1.30 12.46 25.35
CA GLU A 114 -1.25 10.99 25.35
C GLU A 114 -0.49 10.44 24.14
N ALA A 115 -0.71 11.01 22.96
CA ALA A 115 0.00 10.60 21.75
C ALA A 115 1.50 10.93 21.84
N LEU A 116 1.87 12.10 22.37
CA LEU A 116 3.27 12.49 22.61
C LEU A 116 3.96 11.56 23.62
N LYS A 117 3.27 11.15 24.69
CA LYS A 117 3.80 10.21 25.69
C LYS A 117 4.19 8.86 25.08
N LYS A 118 3.54 8.42 23.99
CA LYS A 118 3.87 7.18 23.29
C LYS A 118 5.26 7.21 22.65
N LEU A 119 5.73 8.38 22.22
CA LEU A 119 7.07 8.55 21.65
C LEU A 119 8.20 8.33 22.68
N ASN A 120 7.88 8.31 23.98
CA ASN A 120 8.86 8.07 25.05
C ASN A 120 8.85 6.61 25.55
N GLN A 121 8.02 5.74 24.95
CA GLN A 121 7.94 4.34 25.34
C GLN A 121 9.10 3.54 24.75
N LYS A 122 9.40 2.39 25.37
CA LYS A 122 10.42 1.45 24.85
C LYS A 122 9.86 0.46 23.82
N LYS A 123 8.56 0.18 23.90
CA LYS A 123 7.91 -0.79 23.04
C LYS A 123 7.69 -0.20 21.65
N GLU A 124 8.32 -0.80 20.66
CA GLU A 124 8.36 -0.32 19.27
C GLU A 124 6.96 -0.07 18.68
N HIS A 125 6.02 -1.00 18.88
CA HIS A 125 4.64 -0.83 18.40
C HIS A 125 3.93 0.36 19.04
N ILE A 126 4.29 0.74 20.27
CA ILE A 126 3.72 1.92 20.94
C ILE A 126 4.31 3.20 20.36
N ILE A 127 5.63 3.23 20.13
CA ILE A 127 6.30 4.36 19.46
C ILE A 127 5.69 4.57 18.07
N ALA A 128 5.61 3.50 17.27
CA ALA A 128 5.05 3.53 15.93
C ALA A 128 3.59 4.00 15.93
N GLY A 129 2.75 3.50 16.84
CA GLY A 129 1.38 3.97 17.01
C GLY A 129 1.29 5.45 17.38
N GLY A 130 2.18 5.93 18.26
CA GLY A 130 2.30 7.35 18.58
C GLY A 130 2.65 8.22 17.37
N ILE A 131 3.64 7.80 16.56
CA ILE A 131 3.99 8.51 15.32
C ILE A 131 2.79 8.55 14.37
N GLN A 132 2.09 7.42 14.18
CA GLN A 132 0.91 7.33 13.33
C GLN A 132 -0.20 8.28 13.76
N GLU A 133 -0.53 8.29 15.05
CA GLU A 133 -1.59 9.14 15.62
C GLU A 133 -1.25 10.63 15.50
N LEU A 134 -0.02 11.02 15.86
CA LEU A 134 0.45 12.40 15.76
C LEU A 134 0.49 12.88 14.31
N THR A 135 0.85 12.00 13.38
CA THR A 135 0.85 12.31 11.95
C THR A 135 -0.56 12.48 11.41
N ALA A 136 -1.48 11.55 11.70
CA ALA A 136 -2.88 11.65 11.28
C ALA A 136 -3.54 12.93 11.82
N MET A 137 -3.26 13.29 13.07
CA MET A 137 -3.79 14.50 13.70
C MET A 137 -3.02 15.78 13.33
N HIS A 138 -2.00 15.69 12.47
CA HIS A 138 -1.20 16.83 12.00
C HIS A 138 -0.52 17.63 13.13
N VAL A 139 -0.03 16.96 14.17
CA VAL A 139 0.68 17.59 15.31
C VAL A 139 2.12 17.92 14.92
N GLN A 140 2.34 19.16 14.45
CA GLN A 140 3.65 19.59 13.95
C GLN A 140 4.72 19.66 15.05
N GLU A 141 4.34 19.93 16.29
CA GLU A 141 5.26 20.02 17.44
C GLU A 141 5.97 18.70 17.72
N ALA A 142 5.43 17.58 17.23
CA ALA A 142 6.06 16.27 17.35
C ALA A 142 7.25 16.07 16.40
N LEU A 143 7.39 16.88 15.34
CA LEU A 143 8.39 16.68 14.28
C LEU A 143 9.83 16.57 14.78
N PRO A 144 10.33 17.42 15.70
CA PRO A 144 11.69 17.30 16.21
C PRO A 144 11.94 15.98 16.94
N LYS A 145 10.91 15.43 17.60
CA LYS A 145 11.01 14.12 18.26
C LYS A 145 10.92 12.99 17.24
N ILE A 146 9.99 13.07 16.28
CA ILE A 146 9.79 12.04 15.26
C ILE A 146 11.04 11.89 14.38
N SER A 147 11.73 12.98 14.04
CA SER A 147 12.95 12.93 13.21
C SER A 147 14.07 12.10 13.84
N THR A 148 14.14 12.01 15.18
CA THR A 148 15.11 11.15 15.88
C THR A 148 14.90 9.66 15.61
N PHE A 149 13.73 9.26 15.13
CA PHE A 149 13.39 7.88 14.79
C PHE A 149 13.80 7.49 13.37
N LEU A 150 14.34 8.41 12.56
CA LEU A 150 14.89 8.12 11.22
C LEU A 150 16.16 7.27 11.27
N THR A 151 16.68 6.96 12.45
CA THR A 151 17.81 6.03 12.65
C THR A 151 17.44 4.90 13.61
N HIS A 152 16.15 4.70 13.89
CA HIS A 152 15.71 3.70 14.85
C HIS A 152 15.88 2.27 14.29
N PRO A 153 16.39 1.29 15.06
CA PRO A 153 16.67 -0.06 14.56
C PRO A 153 15.41 -0.85 14.16
N SER A 154 14.27 -0.57 14.80
CA SER A 154 12.99 -1.17 14.43
C SER A 154 12.50 -0.63 13.08
N ALA A 155 12.35 -1.52 12.10
CA ALA A 155 11.83 -1.18 10.79
C ALA A 155 10.44 -0.52 10.85
N GLN A 156 9.58 -0.97 11.77
CA GLN A 156 8.23 -0.40 11.96
C GLN A 156 8.31 1.07 12.38
N VAL A 157 9.13 1.38 13.40
CA VAL A 157 9.31 2.74 13.89
C VAL A 157 9.96 3.63 12.83
N TYR A 158 10.99 3.12 12.15
CA TYR A 158 11.67 3.82 11.08
C TYR A 158 10.72 4.19 9.92
N GLN A 159 9.90 3.24 9.46
CA GLN A 159 8.95 3.47 8.36
C GLN A 159 7.85 4.48 8.72
N GLU A 160 7.36 4.46 9.97
CA GLU A 160 6.40 5.47 10.42
C GLU A 160 7.03 6.85 10.54
N ALA A 161 8.29 6.93 10.98
CA ALA A 161 9.03 8.20 11.01
C ALA A 161 9.24 8.77 9.60
N GLN A 162 9.63 7.93 8.63
CA GLN A 162 9.74 8.34 7.22
C GLN A 162 8.41 8.84 6.66
N TYR A 163 7.33 8.08 6.88
CA TYR A 163 5.99 8.48 6.46
C TYR A 163 5.59 9.83 7.07
N ALA A 164 5.81 10.01 8.37
CA ALA A 164 5.55 11.27 9.04
C ALA A 164 6.34 12.42 8.41
N MET A 165 7.64 12.25 8.15
CA MET A 165 8.44 13.28 7.50
C MET A 165 7.87 13.70 6.14
N VAL A 166 7.45 12.75 5.31
CA VAL A 166 6.82 13.05 4.00
C VAL A 166 5.44 13.67 4.14
N ASN A 167 4.63 13.20 5.10
CA ASN A 167 3.30 13.74 5.35
C ASN A 167 3.37 15.22 5.78
N PHE A 168 4.32 15.57 6.65
CA PHE A 168 4.49 16.94 7.13
C PHE A 168 5.27 17.86 6.18
N LYS A 169 6.31 17.35 5.51
CA LYS A 169 7.23 18.16 4.69
C LYS A 169 7.04 17.98 3.17
N GLY A 170 6.09 17.16 2.75
CA GLY A 170 5.89 16.82 1.35
C GLY A 170 7.15 16.22 0.72
N PHE A 171 7.56 16.78 -0.42
CA PHE A 171 8.70 16.31 -1.20
C PHE A 171 10.02 16.33 -0.41
N GLU A 172 10.27 17.35 0.42
CA GLU A 172 11.50 17.42 1.23
C GLU A 172 11.61 16.25 2.23
N GLY A 173 10.48 15.67 2.64
CA GLY A 173 10.47 14.48 3.48
C GLY A 173 11.07 13.25 2.79
N LEU A 174 11.23 13.25 1.46
CA LEU A 174 11.79 12.14 0.69
C LEU A 174 13.33 12.09 0.68
N HIS A 175 14.03 13.03 1.33
CA HIS A 175 15.49 13.04 1.35
C HIS A 175 16.13 11.73 1.88
N PHE A 176 15.40 10.93 2.64
CA PHE A 176 15.89 9.60 3.07
C PHE A 176 16.18 8.66 1.89
N LEU A 177 15.55 8.87 0.72
CA LEU A 177 15.79 8.09 -0.50
C LEU A 177 17.26 8.15 -0.95
N ASN A 178 17.99 9.20 -0.59
CA ASN A 178 19.43 9.34 -0.87
C ASN A 178 20.29 8.29 -0.16
N SER A 179 19.79 7.68 0.92
CA SER A 179 20.60 6.86 1.84
C SER A 179 19.97 5.50 2.17
N ILE A 180 18.75 5.25 1.71
CA ILE A 180 18.03 4.01 2.06
C ILE A 180 18.58 2.80 1.31
N SER A 181 19.13 1.85 2.06
CA SER A 181 19.65 0.58 1.52
C SER A 181 18.58 -0.51 1.44
N THR A 182 17.53 -0.44 2.26
CA THR A 182 16.46 -1.45 2.33
C THR A 182 15.39 -1.24 1.26
N LYS A 183 14.80 -2.34 0.78
CA LYS A 183 13.65 -2.29 -0.15
C LYS A 183 12.45 -1.59 0.50
N ILE A 184 11.88 -0.62 -0.20
CA ILE A 184 10.62 0.05 0.17
C ILE A 184 9.46 -0.81 -0.33
N SER A 185 8.58 -1.23 0.58
CA SER A 185 7.41 -2.04 0.21
C SER A 185 6.43 -1.26 -0.65
N GLU A 186 5.65 -1.96 -1.49
CA GLU A 186 4.65 -1.32 -2.36
C GLU A 186 3.62 -0.49 -1.58
N TRP A 187 3.20 -0.98 -0.41
CA TRP A 187 2.32 -0.24 0.49
C TRP A 187 2.97 1.05 1.00
N GLN A 188 4.23 0.99 1.41
CA GLN A 188 4.95 2.19 1.87
C GLN A 188 5.16 3.17 0.72
N GLN A 189 5.51 2.70 -0.48
CA GLN A 189 5.59 3.54 -1.67
C GLN A 189 4.26 4.25 -1.96
N LEU A 190 3.13 3.54 -1.87
CA LEU A 190 1.81 4.14 -2.06
C LEU A 190 1.51 5.24 -1.03
N ARG A 191 1.78 4.98 0.26
CA ARG A 191 1.61 5.97 1.33
C ARG A 191 2.44 7.22 1.11
N LEU A 192 3.72 7.06 0.76
CA LEU A 192 4.62 8.17 0.46
C LEU A 192 4.16 8.94 -0.77
N LEU A 193 3.77 8.23 -1.84
CA LEU A 193 3.31 8.83 -3.09
C LEU A 193 2.06 9.68 -2.88
N ILE A 194 1.08 9.23 -2.10
CA ILE A 194 -0.14 9.99 -1.79
C ILE A 194 0.18 11.23 -0.96
N SER A 195 1.15 11.15 -0.05
CA SER A 195 1.53 12.23 0.86
C SER A 195 2.26 13.39 0.18
N VAL A 196 2.95 13.15 -0.94
CA VAL A 196 3.57 14.22 -1.73
C VAL A 196 2.48 14.91 -2.55
N THR A 197 2.27 16.21 -2.38
CA THR A 197 1.23 16.99 -3.10
C THR A 197 1.79 17.86 -4.21
N HIS A 198 3.09 18.19 -4.17
CA HIS A 198 3.77 19.07 -5.12
C HIS A 198 5.26 18.67 -5.22
N ILE A 199 5.88 18.95 -6.37
CA ILE A 199 7.31 18.79 -6.64
C ILE A 199 7.94 20.17 -6.83
N PRO A 200 8.89 20.59 -5.98
CA PRO A 200 9.60 21.87 -6.14
C PRO A 200 10.37 21.93 -7.46
N GLU A 201 10.44 23.11 -8.10
CA GLU A 201 11.09 23.30 -9.42
C GLU A 201 12.58 22.90 -9.43
N ASN A 202 13.28 23.10 -8.33
CA ASN A 202 14.71 22.76 -8.17
C ASN A 202 14.97 21.29 -7.79
N SER A 203 13.97 20.41 -7.89
CA SER A 203 14.08 19.01 -7.47
C SER A 203 14.67 18.08 -8.53
N ARG A 204 14.96 18.59 -9.73
CA ARG A 204 15.37 17.77 -10.89
C ARG A 204 16.59 16.90 -10.59
N ASP A 205 17.61 17.47 -9.96
CA ASP A 205 18.86 16.74 -9.67
C ASP A 205 18.64 15.63 -8.63
N SER A 206 17.86 15.92 -7.58
CA SER A 206 17.47 14.91 -6.59
C SER A 206 16.72 13.76 -7.23
N ILE A 207 15.72 14.05 -8.06
CA ILE A 207 14.94 13.02 -8.77
C ILE A 207 15.83 12.20 -9.69
N LYS A 208 16.72 12.83 -10.46
CA LYS A 208 17.67 12.13 -11.32
C LYS A 208 18.58 11.20 -10.51
N SER A 209 19.11 11.67 -9.37
CA SER A 209 19.94 10.85 -8.49
C SER A 209 19.19 9.62 -7.94
N TRP A 210 17.88 9.74 -7.70
CA TRP A 210 17.04 8.62 -7.25
C TRP A 210 16.77 7.60 -8.36
N MET A 211 16.69 8.04 -9.62
CA MET A 211 16.59 7.15 -10.78
C MET A 211 17.87 6.33 -11.01
N GLU A 212 19.01 6.86 -10.57
CA GLU A 212 20.33 6.20 -10.65
C GLU A 212 20.66 5.38 -9.40
N SER A 213 19.73 5.26 -8.45
CA SER A 213 19.94 4.52 -7.21
C SER A 213 20.19 3.03 -7.46
N SER A 214 21.11 2.44 -6.69
CA SER A 214 21.29 0.97 -6.66
C SER A 214 20.12 0.24 -6.01
N ASN A 215 19.22 0.96 -5.33
CA ASN A 215 18.02 0.39 -4.73
C ASN A 215 16.86 0.45 -5.73
N GLU A 216 16.53 -0.69 -6.32
CA GLU A 216 15.47 -0.79 -7.35
C GLU A 216 14.13 -0.21 -6.89
N SER A 217 13.77 -0.35 -5.60
CA SER A 217 12.53 0.21 -5.09
C SER A 217 12.52 1.75 -5.03
N VAL A 218 13.69 2.38 -4.91
CA VAL A 218 13.84 3.84 -5.02
C VAL A 218 13.64 4.27 -6.47
N VAL A 219 14.23 3.55 -7.42
CA VAL A 219 14.04 3.82 -8.86
C VAL A 219 12.57 3.68 -9.25
N ILE A 220 11.92 2.58 -8.84
CA ILE A 220 10.49 2.32 -9.08
C ILE A 220 9.60 3.39 -8.45
N PHE A 221 9.86 3.77 -7.19
CA PHE A 221 9.13 4.84 -6.53
C PHE A 221 9.31 6.18 -7.25
N THR A 222 10.52 6.47 -7.73
CA THR A 222 10.82 7.68 -8.48
C THR A 222 10.06 7.72 -9.81
N LEU A 223 10.00 6.60 -10.55
CA LEU A 223 9.18 6.47 -11.75
C LEU A 223 7.69 6.73 -11.46
N LYS A 224 7.17 6.26 -10.32
CA LYS A 224 5.79 6.57 -9.87
C LYS A 224 5.59 8.07 -9.61
N LEU A 225 6.58 8.77 -9.04
CA LEU A 225 6.53 10.23 -8.88
C LEU A 225 6.48 10.94 -10.24
N LEU A 226 7.33 10.54 -11.18
CA LEU A 226 7.34 11.11 -12.54
C LEU A 226 5.97 11.02 -13.20
N ARG A 227 5.31 9.86 -13.10
CA ARG A 227 3.94 9.66 -13.62
C ARG A 227 2.90 10.51 -12.91
N LYS A 228 2.94 10.57 -11.58
CA LYS A 228 1.97 11.36 -10.78
C LYS A 228 2.04 12.85 -11.12
N PHE A 229 3.24 13.38 -11.29
CA PHE A 229 3.49 14.81 -11.47
C PHE A 229 3.80 15.22 -12.90
N GLN A 230 3.75 14.30 -13.85
CA GLN A 230 3.94 14.56 -15.28
C GLN A 230 5.24 15.31 -15.59
N ILE A 231 6.36 14.80 -15.06
CA ILE A 231 7.68 15.45 -15.18
C ILE A 231 8.32 15.10 -16.53
N LEU A 232 7.83 15.73 -17.60
CA LEU A 232 8.22 15.44 -19.00
C LEU A 232 9.72 15.65 -19.28
N SER A 233 10.37 16.57 -18.55
CA SER A 233 11.78 16.94 -18.73
C SER A 233 12.79 15.83 -18.42
N LEU A 234 12.32 14.71 -17.84
CA LEU A 234 13.11 13.52 -17.53
C LEU A 234 12.83 12.35 -18.49
N TYR A 235 12.05 12.56 -19.55
CA TYR A 235 11.76 11.52 -20.55
C TYR A 235 13.01 10.80 -21.08
N PRO A 236 14.11 11.49 -21.46
CA PRO A 236 15.32 10.81 -21.91
C PRO A 236 15.91 9.87 -20.84
N THR A 237 15.94 10.32 -19.59
CA THR A 237 16.44 9.53 -18.46
C THR A 237 15.56 8.30 -18.18
N VAL A 238 14.24 8.40 -18.39
CA VAL A 238 13.35 7.22 -18.32
C VAL A 238 13.64 6.26 -19.46
N THR A 239 13.96 6.77 -20.65
CA THR A 239 14.29 5.95 -21.83
C THR A 239 15.53 5.11 -21.56
N ASP A 240 16.57 5.69 -20.93
CA ASP A 240 17.80 4.99 -20.54
C ASP A 240 17.54 3.80 -19.59
N LEU A 241 16.50 3.88 -18.73
CA LEU A 241 16.13 2.81 -17.82
C LEU A 241 15.55 1.56 -18.51
N SER A 242 15.26 1.63 -19.81
CA SER A 242 14.90 0.46 -20.62
C SER A 242 16.00 -0.60 -20.68
N ASN A 243 17.24 -0.23 -20.34
CA ASN A 243 18.40 -1.11 -20.29
C ASN A 243 18.81 -1.51 -18.85
N HIS A 244 18.05 -1.11 -17.83
CA HIS A 244 18.36 -1.37 -16.42
C HIS A 244 18.45 -2.89 -16.14
N PRO A 245 19.33 -3.42 -15.27
CA PRO A 245 19.45 -4.87 -15.05
C PRO A 245 18.16 -5.55 -14.54
N SER A 246 17.36 -4.84 -13.75
CA SER A 246 16.08 -5.33 -13.22
C SER A 246 14.92 -5.18 -14.21
N ALA A 247 14.24 -6.30 -14.52
CA ALA A 247 13.05 -6.32 -15.36
C ALA A 247 11.90 -5.50 -14.77
N ASP A 248 11.73 -5.51 -13.44
CA ASP A 248 10.70 -4.72 -12.74
C ASP A 248 10.89 -3.22 -13.01
N VAL A 249 12.14 -2.72 -12.97
CA VAL A 249 12.45 -1.32 -13.29
C VAL A 249 12.13 -1.02 -14.75
N ARG A 250 12.46 -1.92 -15.68
CA ARG A 250 12.14 -1.75 -17.11
C ARG A 250 10.63 -1.70 -17.36
N VAL A 251 9.85 -2.58 -16.73
CA VAL A 251 8.38 -2.56 -16.77
C VAL A 251 7.86 -1.21 -16.28
N GLN A 252 8.39 -0.71 -15.16
CA GLN A 252 8.00 0.61 -14.63
C GLN A 252 8.45 1.77 -15.52
N ALA A 253 9.57 1.64 -16.24
CA ALA A 253 10.05 2.64 -17.20
C ALA A 253 9.12 2.71 -18.40
N VAL A 254 8.74 1.56 -18.99
CA VAL A 254 7.77 1.46 -20.09
C VAL A 254 6.42 2.10 -19.73
N GLN A 255 5.90 1.81 -18.53
CA GLN A 255 4.68 2.45 -18.03
C GLN A 255 4.82 3.98 -17.87
N THR A 256 6.01 4.43 -17.47
CA THR A 256 6.30 5.86 -17.33
C THR A 256 6.42 6.55 -18.67
N LEU A 257 7.10 5.97 -19.65
CA LEU A 257 7.23 6.53 -21.00
C LEU A 257 5.85 6.77 -21.63
N LEU A 258 4.93 5.81 -21.51
CA LEU A 258 3.54 6.01 -21.95
C LEU A 258 2.87 7.18 -21.23
N SER A 259 3.02 7.24 -19.90
CA SER A 259 2.37 8.27 -19.08
C SER A 259 2.86 9.69 -19.36
N LEU A 260 4.08 9.85 -19.86
CA LEU A 260 4.68 11.14 -20.22
C LEU A 260 4.33 11.58 -21.65
N GLU A 261 3.66 10.73 -22.44
CA GLU A 261 3.05 11.06 -23.75
C GLU A 261 3.98 11.81 -24.74
N ASN A 262 5.09 11.18 -25.15
CA ASN A 262 5.94 11.69 -26.24
C ASN A 262 5.58 11.04 -27.58
N SER A 263 5.59 11.80 -28.67
CA SER A 263 5.33 11.32 -30.04
C SER A 263 6.28 10.20 -30.50
N SER A 264 7.51 10.14 -29.97
CA SER A 264 8.47 9.07 -30.33
C SER A 264 8.26 7.79 -29.55
N THR A 265 7.45 7.80 -28.48
CA THR A 265 7.40 6.68 -27.50
C THR A 265 7.14 5.33 -28.13
N ILE A 266 6.17 5.23 -29.04
CA ILE A 266 5.82 3.94 -29.64
C ILE A 266 6.93 3.45 -30.57
N ALA A 267 7.55 4.35 -31.32
CA ALA A 267 8.71 4.00 -32.16
C ALA A 267 9.90 3.53 -31.31
N ASP A 268 10.22 4.26 -30.25
CA ASP A 268 11.33 3.94 -29.34
C ASP A 268 11.10 2.58 -28.65
N LEU A 269 9.86 2.30 -28.22
CA LEU A 269 9.49 1.01 -27.62
C LEU A 269 9.57 -0.15 -28.61
N MET A 270 9.21 0.07 -29.88
CA MET A 270 9.34 -0.94 -30.95
C MET A 270 10.81 -1.27 -31.23
N GLU A 271 11.70 -0.27 -31.22
CA GLU A 271 13.13 -0.46 -31.46
C GLU A 271 13.78 -1.34 -30.39
N ILE A 272 13.47 -1.09 -29.11
CA ILE A 272 14.07 -1.85 -28.01
C ILE A 272 13.44 -3.24 -27.83
N TYR A 273 12.20 -3.45 -28.30
CA TYR A 273 11.38 -4.64 -28.02
C TYR A 273 12.08 -6.00 -28.21
N PRO A 274 12.82 -6.25 -29.31
CA PRO A 274 13.44 -7.56 -29.54
C PRO A 274 14.50 -7.93 -28.49
N HIS A 275 15.07 -6.94 -27.81
CA HIS A 275 16.15 -7.10 -26.84
C HIS A 275 15.64 -7.16 -25.39
N GLN A 276 14.32 -7.11 -25.19
CA GLN A 276 13.71 -7.09 -23.87
C GLN A 276 13.33 -8.50 -23.40
N PRO A 277 13.37 -8.77 -22.08
CA PRO A 277 12.84 -10.02 -21.53
C PRO A 277 11.32 -10.10 -21.72
N ALA A 278 10.77 -11.31 -21.71
CA ALA A 278 9.36 -11.59 -22.01
C ALA A 278 8.37 -10.76 -21.17
N GLU A 279 8.68 -10.51 -19.89
CA GLU A 279 7.84 -9.70 -19.00
C GLU A 279 7.74 -8.24 -19.47
N VAL A 280 8.85 -7.66 -19.93
CA VAL A 280 8.91 -6.29 -20.45
C VAL A 280 8.27 -6.22 -21.83
N GLN A 281 8.49 -7.22 -22.70
CA GLN A 281 7.81 -7.32 -23.99
C GLN A 281 6.28 -7.32 -23.83
N LYS A 282 5.75 -8.11 -22.89
CA LYS A 282 4.32 -8.13 -22.55
C LYS A 282 3.85 -6.75 -22.10
N GLU A 283 4.62 -6.05 -21.28
CA GLU A 283 4.27 -4.69 -20.85
C GLU A 283 4.28 -3.67 -22.01
N ILE A 284 5.23 -3.75 -22.93
CA ILE A 284 5.27 -2.91 -24.13
C ILE A 284 3.99 -3.08 -24.96
N LEU A 285 3.54 -4.32 -25.17
CA LEU A 285 2.29 -4.59 -25.90
C LEU A 285 1.05 -4.05 -25.18
N LYS A 286 0.99 -4.14 -23.83
CA LYS A 286 -0.07 -3.50 -23.05
C LYS A 286 -0.05 -1.98 -23.20
N VAL A 287 1.13 -1.38 -23.22
CA VAL A 287 1.31 0.05 -23.45
C VAL A 287 0.81 0.45 -24.84
N MET A 288 1.15 -0.32 -25.88
CA MET A 288 0.64 -0.10 -27.25
C MET A 288 -0.89 -0.20 -27.29
N LYS A 289 -1.47 -1.25 -26.71
CA LYS A 289 -2.94 -1.41 -26.55
C LYS A 289 -3.58 -0.17 -25.91
N LYS A 290 -2.97 0.37 -24.86
CA LYS A 290 -3.48 1.55 -24.14
C LYS A 290 -3.30 2.84 -24.93
N SER A 291 -2.19 2.99 -25.65
CA SER A 291 -1.90 4.18 -26.48
C SER A 291 -2.85 4.31 -27.67
N LYS A 292 -3.32 3.18 -28.22
CA LYS A 292 -4.08 3.10 -29.47
C LYS A 292 -3.40 3.81 -30.65
N ASP A 293 -2.07 3.88 -30.64
CA ASP A 293 -1.30 4.47 -31.73
C ASP A 293 -1.27 3.53 -32.95
N GLN A 294 -1.79 4.03 -34.07
CA GLN A 294 -1.87 3.30 -35.33
C GLN A 294 -0.49 2.93 -35.89
N TYR A 295 0.57 3.64 -35.50
CA TYR A 295 1.96 3.35 -35.89
C TYR A 295 2.39 1.93 -35.50
N SER A 296 1.85 1.39 -34.39
CA SER A 296 2.17 0.04 -33.92
C SER A 296 1.48 -1.09 -34.69
N THR A 297 0.57 -0.79 -35.61
CA THR A 297 -0.33 -1.79 -36.23
C THR A 297 0.43 -2.94 -36.89
N ASP A 298 1.36 -2.65 -37.79
CA ASP A 298 2.03 -3.70 -38.56
C ASP A 298 2.98 -4.52 -37.68
N PHE A 299 3.66 -3.86 -36.74
CA PHE A 299 4.44 -4.53 -35.70
C PHE A 299 3.59 -5.51 -34.88
N LEU A 300 2.38 -5.13 -34.47
CA LEU A 300 1.49 -6.01 -33.73
C LEU A 300 0.99 -7.20 -34.56
N LYS A 301 0.76 -7.01 -35.87
CA LYS A 301 0.43 -8.13 -36.78
C LYS A 301 1.58 -9.12 -36.83
N ASP A 302 2.82 -8.64 -36.96
CA ASP A 302 4.01 -9.50 -36.99
C ASP A 302 4.15 -10.27 -35.66
N GLN A 303 3.95 -9.62 -34.51
CA GLN A 303 4.00 -10.31 -33.21
C GLN A 303 2.88 -11.34 -33.03
N LEU A 304 1.69 -11.12 -33.60
CA LEU A 304 0.61 -12.10 -33.56
C LEU A 304 0.91 -13.33 -34.41
N LEU A 305 1.44 -13.13 -35.62
CA LEU A 305 1.62 -14.20 -36.60
C LEU A 305 2.89 -15.01 -36.34
N GLU A 306 4.02 -14.34 -36.09
CA GLU A 306 5.35 -14.95 -36.15
C GLU A 306 5.98 -15.25 -34.77
N ASN A 307 5.52 -14.62 -33.68
CA ASN A 307 6.16 -14.78 -32.37
C ASN A 307 5.94 -16.20 -31.80
N PRO A 308 6.95 -16.89 -31.25
CA PRO A 308 6.77 -18.23 -30.68
C PRO A 308 6.05 -18.26 -29.32
N ASP A 309 6.02 -17.16 -28.56
CA ASP A 309 5.37 -17.09 -27.25
C ASP A 309 3.86 -16.81 -27.41
N SER A 310 3.03 -17.76 -26.98
CA SER A 310 1.57 -17.65 -27.07
C SER A 310 1.00 -16.52 -26.23
N GLY A 311 1.62 -16.20 -25.10
CA GLY A 311 1.28 -15.03 -24.29
C GLY A 311 1.53 -13.73 -25.03
N ILE A 312 2.63 -13.62 -25.77
CA ILE A 312 2.90 -12.46 -26.63
C ILE A 312 1.82 -12.33 -27.72
N LYS A 313 1.45 -13.43 -28.38
CA LYS A 313 0.36 -13.44 -29.38
C LYS A 313 -0.97 -12.95 -28.79
N VAL A 314 -1.31 -13.36 -27.56
CA VAL A 314 -2.52 -12.88 -26.86
C VAL A 314 -2.50 -11.36 -26.70
N TYR A 315 -1.42 -10.79 -26.16
CA TYR A 315 -1.31 -9.34 -26.00
C TYR A 315 -1.33 -8.60 -27.34
N ALA A 316 -0.72 -9.15 -28.39
CA ALA A 316 -0.75 -8.57 -29.73
C ALA A 316 -2.16 -8.58 -30.32
N ALA A 317 -2.91 -9.67 -30.19
CA ALA A 317 -4.30 -9.77 -30.63
C ALA A 317 -5.22 -8.77 -29.89
N GLU A 318 -5.06 -8.66 -28.57
CA GLU A 318 -5.80 -7.67 -27.77
C GLU A 318 -5.49 -6.23 -28.18
N ALA A 319 -4.22 -5.91 -28.42
CA ALA A 319 -3.80 -4.59 -28.90
C ALA A 319 -4.40 -4.29 -30.28
N LEU A 320 -4.46 -5.27 -31.19
CA LEU A 320 -5.09 -5.13 -32.50
C LEU A 320 -6.61 -4.92 -32.42
N CYS A 321 -7.35 -5.56 -31.51
CA CYS A 321 -8.77 -5.21 -31.29
C CYS A 321 -8.92 -3.79 -30.75
N ALA A 322 -8.04 -3.36 -29.83
CA ALA A 322 -8.08 -1.99 -29.31
C ALA A 322 -7.79 -0.91 -30.37
N LEU A 323 -7.08 -1.28 -31.44
CA LEU A 323 -6.80 -0.48 -32.64
C LEU A 323 -7.85 -0.61 -33.76
N GLU A 324 -8.98 -1.27 -33.48
CA GLU A 324 -10.07 -1.49 -34.44
C GLU A 324 -9.65 -2.32 -35.67
N LYS A 325 -8.77 -3.31 -35.49
CA LYS A 325 -8.30 -4.23 -36.55
C LYS A 325 -9.04 -5.58 -36.52
N GLN A 326 -10.32 -5.60 -36.15
CA GLN A 326 -11.08 -6.85 -36.00
C GLN A 326 -11.30 -7.56 -37.34
N GLU A 327 -11.40 -6.83 -38.45
CA GLU A 327 -11.51 -7.42 -39.79
C GLU A 327 -10.29 -8.28 -40.11
N PHE A 328 -9.09 -7.74 -39.90
CA PHE A 328 -7.84 -8.48 -40.03
C PHE A 328 -7.82 -9.74 -39.15
N LEU A 329 -8.22 -9.63 -37.88
CA LEU A 329 -8.27 -10.77 -36.97
C LEU A 329 -9.24 -11.86 -37.47
N LYS A 330 -10.43 -11.47 -37.96
CA LYS A 330 -11.41 -12.40 -38.53
C LYS A 330 -10.87 -13.09 -39.77
N GLU A 331 -10.26 -12.35 -40.69
CA GLU A 331 -9.63 -12.90 -41.89
C GLU A 331 -8.57 -13.96 -41.55
N ILE A 332 -7.68 -13.66 -40.60
CA ILE A 332 -6.65 -14.61 -40.17
C ILE A 332 -7.29 -15.86 -39.52
N SER A 333 -8.33 -15.72 -38.72
CA SER A 333 -9.00 -16.86 -38.09
C SER A 333 -9.71 -17.81 -39.07
N GLN A 334 -10.01 -17.35 -40.28
CA GLN A 334 -10.70 -18.11 -41.32
C GLN A 334 -9.74 -18.75 -42.34
N LYS A 335 -8.45 -18.41 -42.32
CA LYS A 335 -7.45 -19.01 -43.23
C LYS A 335 -7.19 -20.47 -42.83
N GLU A 336 -7.18 -21.35 -43.83
CA GLU A 336 -6.90 -22.79 -43.66
C GLU A 336 -5.49 -23.06 -43.11
N THR A 337 -4.56 -22.11 -43.29
CA THR A 337 -3.17 -22.20 -42.81
C THR A 337 -3.00 -21.80 -41.34
N SER A 338 -4.03 -21.31 -40.68
CA SER A 338 -3.95 -20.83 -39.30
C SER A 338 -3.97 -22.00 -38.30
N SER A 339 -3.05 -21.97 -37.33
CA SER A 339 -3.02 -23.00 -36.28
C SER A 339 -4.24 -22.89 -35.36
N GLU A 340 -4.63 -24.02 -34.77
CA GLU A 340 -5.75 -24.06 -33.81
C GLU A 340 -5.51 -23.10 -32.62
N GLU A 341 -4.28 -23.04 -32.14
CA GLU A 341 -3.85 -22.10 -31.09
C GLU A 341 -4.10 -20.65 -31.49
N LEU A 342 -3.68 -20.23 -32.69
CA LEU A 342 -3.88 -18.87 -33.18
C LEU A 342 -5.37 -18.52 -33.29
N ILE A 343 -6.19 -19.47 -33.74
CA ILE A 343 -7.65 -19.30 -33.82
C ILE A 343 -8.25 -19.13 -32.42
N GLN A 344 -7.80 -19.90 -31.43
CA GLN A 344 -8.25 -19.75 -30.03
C GLN A 344 -7.87 -18.40 -29.45
N ILE A 345 -6.64 -17.94 -29.68
CA ILE A 345 -6.16 -16.62 -29.23
C ILE A 345 -7.00 -15.49 -29.84
N ILE A 346 -7.26 -15.54 -31.15
CA ILE A 346 -8.08 -14.53 -31.83
C ILE A 346 -9.51 -14.55 -31.27
N LYS A 347 -10.10 -15.73 -31.09
CA LYS A 347 -11.44 -15.85 -30.49
C LYS A 347 -11.48 -15.26 -29.09
N TYR A 348 -10.47 -15.54 -28.27
CA TYR A 348 -10.34 -14.98 -26.92
C TYR A 348 -10.30 -13.45 -26.96
N ALA A 349 -9.42 -12.86 -27.78
CA ALA A 349 -9.30 -11.41 -27.90
C ALA A 349 -10.59 -10.73 -28.40
N LEU A 350 -11.37 -11.41 -29.25
CA LEU A 350 -12.67 -10.94 -29.72
C LEU A 350 -13.80 -11.15 -28.69
N GLN A 351 -13.63 -12.04 -27.71
CA GLN A 351 -14.64 -12.39 -26.69
C GLN A 351 -14.51 -11.60 -25.39
N GLU A 352 -13.31 -11.21 -24.95
CA GLU A 352 -13.06 -10.67 -23.60
C GLU A 352 -13.80 -9.35 -23.28
N LYS A 353 -14.27 -8.63 -24.31
CA LYS A 353 -15.54 -7.85 -24.40
C LYS A 353 -15.41 -6.83 -25.53
N ALA A 354 -16.57 -6.44 -26.08
CA ALA A 354 -16.78 -5.32 -27.00
C ALA A 354 -15.58 -4.38 -27.09
N CYS A 355 -14.84 -4.48 -28.22
CA CYS A 355 -14.19 -3.30 -28.75
C CYS A 355 -15.27 -2.18 -28.78
#